data_AF-A0A1H8NR25-F1
#
_entry.id   AF-A0A1H8NR25-F1
#
_cell.length_a   1.000
_cell.length_b   1.000
_cell.length_c   1.000
_cell.angle_alpha   90.00
_cell.angle_beta   90.00
_cell.angle_gamma   90.00
#
_symmetry.space_group_name_H-M   'P 1'
#
loop_
_entity.id
_entity.type
_entity.pdbx_description
1 polymer ?
#
loop_
_entity_poly.entity_id
_entity_poly.type
_entity_poly.pdbx_seq_one_letter_code
_entity_poly.pdbx_strand_id
1 'polypeptide(L)'
;MLGALIEAGPNAQVITYTEEEWARVGDIGFEVCSSGPDEMLDVFRRLRVAGGRTSGRAGPQAAYGFVFNWLNYASSAQDSGPFRDILRDAIVDNFAIGPGEVILGQEITQRRVHSVNSLSNATGINRWRLYRVMRKSGMIPETADDAAFNQWVFPAEEGERLVTRITNSVHLNKVQHVLGCSKTQAEVLARHGLITSITPIADDQISQTLGSVQPG
;
A
#
# COMPACT_ATOMS: atom_id res chain seq x y z
N MET A 1 -21.52 13.53 10.17
CA MET A 1 -20.29 12.79 10.53
C MET A 1 -19.18 12.95 9.49
N LEU A 2 -19.40 12.55 8.23
CA LEU A 2 -18.37 12.66 7.18
C LEU A 2 -17.84 14.09 6.98
N GLY A 3 -18.71 15.08 6.86
CA GLY A 3 -18.25 16.48 6.69
C GLY A 3 -17.42 17.01 7.86
N ALA A 4 -17.69 16.58 9.09
CA ALA A 4 -16.87 16.95 10.25
C ALA A 4 -15.47 16.31 10.20
N LEU A 5 -15.37 15.08 9.67
CA LEU A 5 -14.08 14.45 9.39
C LEU A 5 -13.32 15.17 8.27
N ILE A 6 -14.02 15.66 7.25
CA ILE A 6 -13.43 16.43 6.14
C ILE A 6 -12.92 17.80 6.63
N GLU A 7 -13.76 18.53 7.37
CA GLU A 7 -13.47 19.90 7.80
C GLU A 7 -12.44 19.96 8.95
N ALA A 8 -12.63 19.14 9.98
CA ALA A 8 -11.87 19.22 11.24
C ALA A 8 -10.92 18.02 11.47
N GLY A 9 -10.95 17.01 10.59
CA GLY A 9 -10.07 15.85 10.67
C GLY A 9 -10.47 14.80 11.72
N PRO A 10 -9.61 13.79 11.97
CA PRO A 10 -9.94 12.63 12.80
C PRO A 10 -10.19 12.96 14.28
N ASN A 11 -9.71 14.11 14.75
CA ASN A 11 -9.81 14.54 16.16
C ASN A 11 -10.95 15.55 16.40
N ALA A 12 -11.89 15.70 15.46
CA ALA A 12 -13.00 16.64 15.61
C ALA A 12 -13.82 16.38 16.87
N GLN A 13 -14.09 17.43 17.65
CA GLN A 13 -14.89 17.36 18.88
C GLN A 13 -16.38 17.57 18.58
N VAL A 14 -16.97 16.67 17.81
CA VAL A 14 -18.37 16.81 17.33
C VAL A 14 -19.41 16.93 18.45
N ILE A 15 -19.08 16.54 19.69
CA ILE A 15 -19.96 16.71 20.86
C ILE A 15 -20.15 18.18 21.26
N THR A 16 -19.23 19.07 20.88
CA THR A 16 -19.29 20.50 21.21
C THR A 16 -19.91 21.32 20.10
N TYR A 17 -20.33 20.70 19.00
CA TYR A 17 -20.85 21.40 17.83
C TYR A 17 -22.22 22.00 18.13
N THR A 18 -22.37 23.27 17.78
CA THR A 18 -23.63 24.00 17.69
C THR A 18 -24.49 23.49 16.52
N GLU A 19 -25.76 23.89 16.50
CA GLU A 19 -26.67 23.55 15.39
C GLU A 19 -26.17 24.11 14.04
N GLU A 20 -25.63 25.33 14.04
CA GLU A 20 -25.05 25.95 12.84
C GLU A 20 -23.82 25.19 12.34
N GLU A 21 -22.97 24.71 13.25
CA GLU A 21 -21.83 23.86 12.89
C GLU A 21 -22.27 22.51 12.35
N TRP A 22 -23.30 21.91 12.94
CA TRP A 22 -23.90 20.67 12.43
C TRP A 22 -24.52 20.85 11.04
N ALA A 23 -25.20 21.95 10.78
CA ALA A 23 -25.74 22.26 9.46
C ALA A 23 -24.61 22.38 8.43
N ARG A 24 -23.56 23.14 8.74
CA ARG A 24 -22.40 23.34 7.84
C ARG A 24 -21.68 22.03 7.51
N VAL A 25 -21.31 21.23 8.51
CA VAL A 25 -20.65 19.93 8.25
C VAL A 25 -21.63 18.90 7.67
N GLY A 26 -22.93 19.11 7.88
CA GLY A 26 -24.00 18.36 7.23
C GLY A 26 -23.96 18.56 5.72
N ASP A 27 -23.93 19.81 5.26
CA ASP A 27 -23.88 20.16 3.84
C ASP A 27 -22.64 19.57 3.15
N ILE A 28 -21.46 19.71 3.76
CA ILE A 28 -20.21 19.13 3.23
C ILE A 28 -20.32 17.60 3.11
N GLY A 29 -20.85 16.94 4.15
CA GLY A 29 -21.03 15.49 4.13
C GLY A 29 -22.07 15.04 3.10
N PHE A 30 -23.14 15.81 2.94
CA PHE A 30 -24.21 15.53 1.99
C PHE A 30 -23.73 15.65 0.54
N GLU A 31 -22.98 16.71 0.22
CA GLU A 31 -22.42 16.92 -1.12
C GLU A 31 -21.60 15.70 -1.59
N VAL A 32 -20.70 15.22 -0.73
CA VAL A 32 -19.88 14.02 -1.00
C VAL A 32 -20.74 12.77 -1.13
N CYS A 33 -21.62 12.51 -0.17
CA CYS A 33 -22.48 11.30 -0.19
C CYS A 33 -23.43 11.28 -1.40
N SER A 34 -23.94 12.45 -1.81
CA SER A 34 -24.86 12.58 -2.95
C SER A 34 -24.18 12.34 -4.30
N SER A 35 -22.87 12.55 -4.37
CA SER A 35 -22.04 12.27 -5.56
C SER A 35 -21.79 10.77 -5.78
N GLY A 36 -22.06 9.94 -4.75
CA GLY A 36 -22.02 8.49 -4.83
C GLY A 36 -20.78 7.84 -4.16
N PRO A 37 -20.70 6.50 -4.18
CA PRO A 37 -19.69 5.75 -3.45
C PRO A 37 -18.25 6.04 -3.89
N ASP A 38 -18.02 6.29 -5.18
CA ASP A 38 -16.66 6.52 -5.71
C ASP A 38 -16.05 7.80 -5.14
N GLU A 39 -16.84 8.89 -5.06
CA GLU A 39 -16.38 10.15 -4.46
C GLU A 39 -16.06 9.96 -2.97
N MET A 40 -16.86 9.16 -2.25
CA MET A 40 -16.58 8.83 -0.86
C MET A 40 -15.27 8.06 -0.69
N LEU A 41 -15.02 7.04 -1.54
CA LEU A 41 -13.77 6.28 -1.53
C LEU A 41 -12.56 7.19 -1.80
N ASP A 42 -12.70 8.11 -2.74
CA ASP A 42 -11.67 9.09 -3.08
C ASP A 42 -11.41 10.10 -1.94
N VAL A 43 -12.46 10.55 -1.24
CA VAL A 43 -12.33 11.35 -0.02
C VAL A 43 -11.59 10.58 1.07
N PHE A 44 -11.95 9.33 1.35
CA PHE A 44 -11.27 8.53 2.36
C PHE A 44 -9.80 8.29 2.01
N ARG A 45 -9.50 8.03 0.74
CA ARG A 45 -8.11 7.90 0.25
C ARG A 45 -7.31 9.18 0.49
N ARG A 46 -7.88 10.36 0.19
CA ARG A 46 -7.25 11.66 0.44
C ARG A 46 -7.03 11.92 1.93
N LEU A 47 -8.03 11.65 2.78
CA LEU A 47 -7.94 11.82 4.23
C LEU A 47 -6.84 10.96 4.85
N ARG A 48 -6.70 9.71 4.42
CA ARG A 48 -5.58 8.84 4.81
C ARG A 48 -4.22 9.46 4.49
N VAL A 49 -4.07 10.04 3.29
CA VAL A 49 -2.80 10.67 2.87
C VAL A 49 -2.52 11.94 3.67
N ALA A 50 -3.55 12.75 3.94
CA ALA A 50 -3.45 13.99 4.70
C ALA A 50 -3.13 13.77 6.19
N GLY A 51 -3.56 12.65 6.78
CA GLY A 51 -3.37 12.29 8.20
C GLY A 51 -1.92 12.10 8.65
N GLY A 52 -0.94 12.23 7.75
CA GLY A 52 0.47 12.35 8.10
C GLY A 52 1.23 11.03 8.29
N ARG A 53 2.57 11.16 8.25
CA ARG A 53 3.59 10.10 8.14
C ARG A 53 4.04 9.53 9.48
N THR A 54 3.38 9.90 10.57
CA THR A 54 3.94 9.81 11.92
C THR A 54 3.65 8.44 12.54
N SER A 55 4.67 7.59 12.49
CA SER A 55 4.76 6.22 12.99
C SER A 55 4.12 5.17 12.09
N GLY A 56 4.86 4.09 11.82
CA GLY A 56 4.42 2.92 11.06
C GLY A 56 3.30 2.11 11.73
N ARG A 57 2.42 2.75 12.50
CA ARG A 57 1.23 2.19 13.16
C ARG A 57 -0.01 3.09 12.98
N ALA A 58 -0.01 4.04 12.06
CA ALA A 58 -1.21 4.81 11.71
C ALA A 58 -2.23 3.91 10.97
N GLY A 59 -3.01 3.15 11.73
CA GLY A 59 -4.10 2.32 11.22
C GLY A 59 -5.37 3.12 10.92
N PRO A 60 -6.46 2.45 10.50
CA PRO A 60 -7.74 3.08 10.19
C PRO A 60 -8.27 4.04 11.25
N GLN A 61 -8.11 3.68 12.53
CA GLN A 61 -8.53 4.53 13.64
C GLN A 61 -7.77 5.86 13.70
N ALA A 62 -6.47 5.88 13.38
CA ALA A 62 -5.70 7.12 13.36
C ALA A 62 -6.13 8.03 12.18
N ALA A 63 -6.44 7.42 11.03
CA ALA A 63 -6.81 8.16 9.82
C ALA A 63 -8.24 8.72 9.88
N TYR A 64 -9.18 7.96 10.44
CA TYR A 64 -10.61 8.30 10.40
C TYR A 64 -11.20 8.64 11.77
N GLY A 65 -10.41 8.45 12.85
CA GLY A 65 -10.65 8.99 14.18
C GLY A 65 -12.05 8.73 14.74
N PHE A 66 -12.72 9.82 15.11
CA PHE A 66 -14.05 9.75 15.72
C PHE A 66 -15.09 9.03 14.84
N VAL A 67 -14.99 9.09 13.51
CA VAL A 67 -15.91 8.38 12.60
C VAL A 67 -15.70 6.87 12.71
N PHE A 68 -14.45 6.41 12.75
CA PHE A 68 -14.13 5.00 12.96
C PHE A 68 -14.64 4.50 14.32
N ASN A 69 -14.43 5.30 15.37
CA ASN A 69 -14.92 4.94 16.72
C ASN A 69 -16.46 4.92 16.77
N TRP A 70 -17.12 5.91 16.18
CA TRP A 70 -18.58 5.98 16.11
C TRP A 70 -19.17 4.73 15.44
N LEU A 71 -18.63 4.32 14.29
CA LEU A 71 -19.10 3.13 13.57
C LEU A 71 -18.87 1.80 14.31
N ASN A 72 -17.84 1.72 15.16
CA ASN A 72 -17.54 0.52 15.94
C ASN A 72 -18.35 0.41 17.24
N TYR A 73 -18.62 1.53 17.91
CA TYR A 73 -19.08 1.51 19.30
C TYR A 73 -20.46 2.13 19.53
N ALA A 74 -20.94 3.00 18.65
CA ALA A 74 -22.20 3.69 18.88
C ALA A 74 -23.39 2.86 18.39
N SER A 75 -24.38 2.63 19.27
CA SER A 75 -25.64 1.99 18.88
C SER A 75 -26.39 2.82 17.82
N SER A 76 -26.23 4.14 17.82
CA SER A 76 -26.79 5.02 16.78
C SER A 76 -26.21 4.78 15.39
N ALA A 77 -25.05 4.12 15.31
CA ALA A 77 -24.44 3.74 14.05
C ALA A 77 -24.93 2.37 13.53
N GLN A 78 -25.83 1.67 14.21
CA GLN A 78 -26.24 0.32 13.80
C GLN A 78 -26.83 0.32 12.39
N ASP A 79 -27.63 1.32 12.04
CA ASP A 79 -28.26 1.52 10.74
C ASP A 79 -27.48 2.45 9.80
N SER A 80 -26.15 2.57 9.96
CA SER A 80 -25.32 3.43 9.09
C SER A 80 -25.33 3.02 7.61
N GLY A 81 -25.98 1.90 7.27
CA GLY A 81 -26.22 1.47 5.90
C GLY A 81 -24.93 1.39 5.06
N PRO A 82 -24.98 1.80 3.78
CA PRO A 82 -23.85 1.72 2.86
C PRO A 82 -22.61 2.50 3.32
N PHE A 83 -22.75 3.51 4.18
CA PHE A 83 -21.62 4.30 4.67
C PHE A 83 -20.58 3.45 5.39
N ARG A 84 -21.03 2.51 6.24
CA ARG A 84 -20.14 1.59 6.96
C ARG A 84 -19.35 0.71 6.00
N ASP A 85 -20.03 0.20 4.97
CA ASP A 85 -19.44 -0.73 4.01
C ASP A 85 -18.43 -0.01 3.11
N ILE A 86 -18.76 1.19 2.64
CA ILE A 86 -17.83 2.03 1.85
C ILE A 86 -16.58 2.39 2.66
N LEU A 87 -16.72 2.77 3.93
CA LEU A 87 -15.54 3.02 4.76
C LEU A 87 -14.73 1.73 4.98
N ARG A 88 -15.39 0.58 5.17
CA ARG A 88 -14.70 -0.71 5.29
C ARG A 88 -13.89 -1.01 4.04
N ASP A 89 -14.47 -0.86 2.85
CA ASP A 89 -13.79 -1.05 1.58
C ASP A 89 -12.61 -0.09 1.45
N ALA A 90 -12.80 1.20 1.74
CA ALA A 90 -11.70 2.16 1.79
C ALA A 90 -10.59 1.76 2.77
N ILE A 91 -10.93 1.12 3.90
CA ILE A 91 -9.94 0.60 4.85
C ILE A 91 -9.15 -0.56 4.24
N VAL A 92 -9.83 -1.60 3.76
CA VAL A 92 -9.13 -2.81 3.29
C VAL A 92 -8.34 -2.56 2.00
N ASP A 93 -8.74 -1.59 1.20
CA ASP A 93 -8.04 -1.21 -0.03
C ASP A 93 -6.82 -0.33 0.22
N ASN A 94 -6.68 0.29 1.40
CA ASN A 94 -5.62 1.26 1.68
C ASN A 94 -4.76 0.94 2.90
N PHE A 95 -5.16 -0.03 3.72
CA PHE A 95 -4.41 -0.50 4.88
C PHE A 95 -4.13 -1.99 4.74
N ALA A 96 -2.93 -2.42 5.14
CA ALA A 96 -2.51 -3.82 5.04
C ALA A 96 -3.16 -4.70 6.13
N ILE A 97 -4.49 -4.79 6.09
CA ILE A 97 -5.30 -5.59 7.01
C ILE A 97 -5.19 -7.06 6.62
N GLY A 98 -4.78 -7.90 7.57
CA GLY A 98 -4.63 -9.33 7.40
C GLY A 98 -5.91 -10.13 7.62
N PRO A 99 -5.91 -11.41 7.19
CA PRO A 99 -6.96 -12.36 7.55
C PRO A 99 -7.13 -12.50 9.06
N GLY A 100 -8.37 -12.61 9.52
CA GLY A 100 -8.73 -12.75 10.94
C GLY A 100 -8.85 -11.42 11.70
N GLU A 101 -8.46 -10.30 11.08
CA GLU A 101 -8.70 -8.97 11.66
C GLU A 101 -10.16 -8.55 11.42
N VAL A 102 -10.81 -7.99 12.44
CA VAL A 102 -12.19 -7.51 12.36
C VAL A 102 -12.20 -6.01 12.11
N ILE A 103 -12.82 -5.58 11.01
CA ILE A 103 -12.99 -4.17 10.64
C ILE A 103 -14.47 -3.85 10.57
N LEU A 104 -14.90 -2.89 11.40
CA LEU A 104 -16.29 -2.41 11.45
C LEU A 104 -17.31 -3.55 11.55
N GLY A 105 -17.03 -4.52 12.43
CA GLY A 105 -17.90 -5.66 12.74
C GLY A 105 -17.84 -6.85 11.79
N GLN A 106 -16.99 -6.82 10.75
CA GLN A 106 -16.80 -7.94 9.84
C GLN A 106 -15.35 -8.41 9.84
N GLU A 107 -15.16 -9.72 9.89
CA GLU A 107 -13.84 -10.34 9.76
C GLU A 107 -13.35 -10.26 8.31
N ILE A 108 -12.10 -9.84 8.14
CA ILE A 108 -11.43 -9.87 6.86
C ILE A 108 -10.88 -11.28 6.63
N THR A 109 -11.26 -11.90 5.52
CA THR A 109 -10.80 -13.26 5.17
C THR A 109 -9.57 -13.25 4.27
N GLN A 110 -9.36 -12.17 3.52
CA GLN A 110 -8.27 -12.02 2.56
C GLN A 110 -7.69 -10.61 2.59
N ARG A 111 -6.36 -10.52 2.56
CA ARG A 111 -5.65 -9.25 2.47
C ARG A 111 -5.73 -8.72 1.04
N ARG A 112 -6.25 -7.50 0.86
CA ARG A 112 -6.34 -6.86 -0.47
C ARG A 112 -5.05 -6.13 -0.86
N VAL A 113 -4.38 -5.51 0.10
CA VAL A 113 -3.13 -4.78 -0.13
C VAL A 113 -2.02 -5.14 0.85
N HIS A 114 -0.79 -5.07 0.37
CA HIS A 114 0.42 -5.24 1.16
C HIS A 114 1.15 -3.92 1.32
N SER A 115 1.59 -3.63 2.54
CA SER A 115 2.76 -2.78 2.80
C SER A 115 4.04 -3.62 2.74
N VAL A 116 5.20 -2.98 2.65
CA VAL A 116 6.50 -3.68 2.69
C VAL A 116 6.64 -4.54 3.95
N ASN A 117 6.24 -4.03 5.13
CA ASN A 117 6.37 -4.82 6.36
C ASN A 117 5.40 -5.99 6.37
N SER A 118 4.14 -5.80 5.95
CA SER A 118 3.18 -6.90 5.92
C SER A 118 3.63 -8.01 4.96
N LEU A 119 4.23 -7.67 3.81
CA LEU A 119 4.79 -8.63 2.87
C LEU A 119 6.06 -9.29 3.41
N SER A 120 6.92 -8.53 4.09
CA SER A 120 8.10 -9.04 4.78
C SER A 120 7.72 -10.08 5.82
N ASN A 121 6.68 -9.80 6.63
CA ASN A 121 6.16 -10.73 7.62
C ASN A 121 5.56 -11.99 6.97
N ALA A 122 4.86 -11.84 5.84
CA ALA A 122 4.24 -12.97 5.13
C ALA A 122 5.27 -13.88 4.44
N THR A 123 6.37 -13.32 3.94
CA THR A 123 7.35 -14.04 3.09
C THR A 123 8.66 -14.39 3.82
N GLY A 124 8.93 -13.77 4.97
CA GLY A 124 10.21 -13.86 5.68
C GLY A 124 11.36 -13.12 5.00
N ILE A 125 11.14 -12.47 3.85
CA ILE A 125 12.17 -11.72 3.14
C ILE A 125 12.46 -10.41 3.87
N ASN A 126 13.74 -10.06 3.98
CA ASN A 126 14.16 -8.81 4.62
C ASN A 126 13.46 -7.59 4.02
N ARG A 127 12.86 -6.75 4.88
CA ARG A 127 12.08 -5.56 4.49
C ARG A 127 12.82 -4.58 3.56
N TRP A 128 14.13 -4.36 3.76
CA TRP A 128 14.91 -3.44 2.93
C TRP A 128 15.09 -3.98 1.52
N ARG A 129 15.26 -5.31 1.39
CA ARG A 129 15.31 -5.99 0.10
C ARG A 129 13.97 -5.87 -0.62
N LEU A 130 12.86 -6.15 0.07
CA LEU A 130 11.52 -6.01 -0.50
C LEU A 130 11.24 -4.58 -0.93
N TYR A 131 11.53 -3.59 -0.09
CA TYR A 131 11.34 -2.19 -0.46
C TYR A 131 12.07 -1.79 -1.73
N ARG A 132 13.35 -2.19 -1.88
CA ARG A 132 14.12 -1.93 -3.10
C ARG A 132 13.50 -2.61 -4.32
N VAL A 133 13.03 -3.85 -4.17
CA VAL A 133 12.34 -4.59 -5.24
C VAL A 133 11.05 -3.88 -5.64
N MET A 134 10.20 -3.53 -4.67
CA MET A 134 8.90 -2.89 -4.90
C MET A 134 9.06 -1.49 -5.53
N ARG A 135 10.11 -0.75 -5.18
CA ARG A 135 10.47 0.50 -5.86
C ARG A 135 10.89 0.26 -7.31
N LYS A 136 11.82 -0.67 -7.54
CA LYS A 136 12.30 -0.99 -8.90
C LYS A 136 11.22 -1.58 -9.81
N SER A 137 10.18 -2.19 -9.26
CA SER A 137 9.03 -2.69 -10.02
C SER A 137 7.93 -1.64 -10.23
N GLY A 138 8.08 -0.42 -9.70
CA GLY A 138 7.09 0.65 -9.81
C GLY A 138 5.90 0.53 -8.86
N MET A 139 5.87 -0.47 -7.96
CA MET A 139 4.80 -0.62 -6.96
C MET A 139 4.90 0.40 -5.82
N ILE A 140 6.09 0.96 -5.61
CA ILE A 140 6.32 2.09 -4.71
C ILE A 140 6.96 3.22 -5.51
N PRO A 141 6.46 4.47 -5.43
CA PRO A 141 7.06 5.60 -6.15
C PRO A 141 8.54 5.79 -5.82
N GLU A 142 9.34 6.18 -6.82
CA GLU A 142 10.77 6.43 -6.61
C GLU A 142 11.06 7.57 -5.63
N THR A 143 10.13 8.53 -5.51
CA THR A 143 10.16 9.66 -4.58
C THR A 143 9.84 9.28 -3.14
N ALA A 144 9.54 8.01 -2.87
CA ALA A 144 9.29 7.52 -1.52
C ALA A 144 10.56 7.55 -0.66
N ASP A 145 10.39 7.93 0.60
CA ASP A 145 11.40 7.84 1.65
C ASP A 145 11.37 6.45 2.28
N ASP A 146 12.53 5.92 2.63
CA ASP A 146 12.72 4.60 3.21
C ASP A 146 12.02 4.44 4.57
N ALA A 147 11.72 5.54 5.26
CA ALA A 147 10.91 5.54 6.48
C ALA A 147 9.44 5.12 6.26
N ALA A 148 8.99 5.00 5.01
CA ALA A 148 7.59 4.83 4.63
C ALA A 148 7.11 3.37 4.45
N PHE A 149 7.78 2.37 5.05
CA PHE A 149 7.47 0.93 4.83
C PHE A 149 6.01 0.52 5.05
N ASN A 150 5.27 1.25 5.90
CA ASN A 150 3.84 1.02 6.16
C ASN A 150 2.91 2.01 5.49
N GLN A 151 3.44 3.05 4.86
CA GLN A 151 2.66 4.12 4.24
C GLN A 151 2.24 3.76 2.82
N TRP A 152 3.19 3.18 2.07
CA TRP A 152 2.92 2.69 0.74
C TRP A 152 2.32 1.29 0.80
N VAL A 153 1.19 1.14 0.13
CA VAL A 153 0.52 -0.13 -0.08
C VAL A 153 0.39 -0.37 -1.57
N PHE A 154 0.38 -1.64 -1.95
CA PHE A 154 0.22 -2.11 -3.32
C PHE A 154 -0.65 -3.37 -3.32
N PRO A 155 -1.27 -3.75 -4.46
CA PRO A 155 -2.12 -4.93 -4.53
C PRO A 155 -1.40 -6.18 -3.99
N ALA A 156 -2.03 -6.89 -3.06
CA ALA A 156 -1.41 -8.01 -2.38
C ALA A 156 -1.01 -9.11 -3.36
N GLU A 157 -1.93 -9.47 -4.26
CA GLU A 157 -1.71 -10.50 -5.27
C GLU A 157 -0.52 -10.18 -6.18
N GLU A 158 -0.42 -8.94 -6.67
CA GLU A 158 0.69 -8.54 -7.55
C GLU A 158 2.04 -8.57 -6.83
N GLY A 159 2.08 -8.05 -5.60
CA GLY A 159 3.28 -8.07 -4.76
C GLY A 159 3.76 -9.49 -4.46
N GLU A 160 2.85 -10.39 -4.10
CA GLU A 160 3.13 -11.80 -3.83
C GLU A 160 3.59 -12.55 -5.10
N ARG A 161 2.94 -12.31 -6.25
CA ARG A 161 3.36 -12.86 -7.54
C ARG A 161 4.77 -12.41 -7.91
N LEU A 162 5.09 -11.12 -7.72
CA LEU A 162 6.43 -10.58 -7.98
C LEU A 162 7.48 -11.24 -7.09
N VAL A 163 7.20 -11.37 -5.78
CA VAL A 163 8.11 -12.03 -4.84
C VAL A 163 8.33 -13.48 -5.20
N THR A 164 7.27 -14.23 -5.49
CA THR A 164 7.35 -15.63 -5.91
C THR A 164 8.26 -15.81 -7.12
N ARG A 165 8.11 -14.95 -8.14
CA ARG A 165 8.98 -14.97 -9.33
C ARG A 165 10.45 -14.76 -8.95
N ILE A 166 10.74 -13.77 -8.08
CA ILE A 166 12.11 -13.43 -7.67
C ILE A 166 12.74 -14.58 -6.89
N THR A 167 12.00 -15.20 -5.98
CA THR A 167 12.48 -16.32 -5.17
C THR A 167 12.77 -17.55 -6.02
N ASN A 168 11.97 -17.78 -7.06
CA ASN A 168 12.13 -18.91 -7.98
C ASN A 168 13.13 -18.64 -9.12
N SER A 169 13.87 -17.53 -9.07
CA SER A 169 14.78 -17.15 -10.15
C SER A 169 16.25 -17.34 -9.85
N VAL A 170 16.99 -17.51 -10.94
CA VAL A 170 18.45 -17.65 -10.90
C VAL A 170 19.06 -16.27 -10.78
N HIS A 171 19.93 -16.09 -9.78
CA HIS A 171 20.74 -14.88 -9.68
C HIS A 171 21.56 -14.67 -10.97
N LEU A 172 21.65 -13.43 -11.45
CA LEU A 172 22.33 -13.11 -12.71
C LEU A 172 23.74 -13.70 -12.82
N ASN A 173 24.50 -13.68 -11.72
CA ASN A 173 25.86 -14.23 -11.65
C ASN A 173 25.93 -15.77 -11.65
N LYS A 174 24.79 -16.47 -11.57
CA LYS A 174 24.68 -17.93 -11.65
C LYS A 174 24.07 -18.42 -12.95
N VAL A 175 23.52 -17.52 -13.78
CA VAL A 175 22.87 -17.88 -15.06
C VAL A 175 23.79 -18.70 -15.95
N GLN A 176 25.05 -18.30 -16.10
CA GLN A 176 26.04 -19.03 -16.90
C GLN A 176 26.24 -20.47 -16.41
N HIS A 177 26.32 -20.65 -15.09
CA HIS A 177 26.53 -21.96 -14.48
C HIS A 177 25.30 -22.84 -14.61
N VAL A 178 24.10 -22.30 -14.40
CA VAL A 178 22.84 -23.04 -14.51
C VAL A 178 22.55 -23.44 -15.96
N LEU A 179 22.82 -22.57 -16.92
CA LEU A 179 22.60 -22.83 -18.35
C LEU A 179 23.77 -23.52 -19.04
N GLY A 180 24.90 -23.72 -18.35
CA GLY A 180 26.12 -24.30 -18.94
C GLY A 180 26.66 -23.48 -20.12
N CYS A 181 26.55 -22.14 -20.08
CA CYS A 181 26.89 -21.26 -21.19
C CYS A 181 27.90 -20.18 -20.82
N SER A 182 28.57 -19.60 -21.81
CA SER A 182 29.46 -18.45 -21.65
C SER A 182 28.68 -17.15 -21.39
N LYS A 183 29.37 -16.11 -20.91
CA LYS A 183 28.80 -14.77 -20.72
C LYS A 183 28.11 -14.23 -21.98
N THR A 184 28.80 -14.32 -23.11
CA THR A 184 28.29 -13.84 -24.39
C THR A 184 27.02 -14.59 -24.80
N GLN A 185 26.95 -15.91 -24.58
CA GLN A 185 25.75 -16.69 -24.86
C GLN A 185 24.59 -16.29 -23.96
N ALA A 186 24.81 -16.11 -22.65
CA ALA A 186 23.79 -15.63 -21.73
C ALA A 186 23.26 -14.25 -22.13
N GLU A 187 24.13 -13.32 -22.54
CA GLU A 187 23.74 -11.99 -23.03
C GLU A 187 22.93 -12.06 -24.32
N VAL A 188 23.30 -12.94 -25.26
CA VAL A 188 22.53 -13.18 -26.49
C VAL A 188 21.15 -13.75 -26.18
N LEU A 189 21.05 -14.72 -25.27
CA LEU A 189 19.77 -15.27 -24.82
C LEU A 189 18.90 -14.17 -24.20
N ALA A 190 19.48 -13.29 -23.38
CA ALA A 190 18.75 -12.18 -22.77
C ALA A 190 18.28 -11.16 -23.81
N ARG A 191 19.16 -10.78 -24.74
CA ARG A 191 18.88 -9.81 -25.82
C ARG A 191 17.75 -10.29 -26.73
N HIS A 192 17.65 -11.59 -26.96
CA HIS A 192 16.58 -12.19 -27.76
C HIS A 192 15.33 -12.57 -26.93
N GLY A 193 15.28 -12.22 -25.64
CA GLY A 193 14.14 -12.49 -24.77
C GLY A 193 13.96 -13.97 -24.40
N LEU A 194 14.94 -14.83 -24.69
CA LEU A 194 14.92 -16.25 -24.32
C LEU A 194 15.16 -16.46 -22.82
N ILE A 195 15.83 -15.51 -22.18
CA ILE A 195 15.84 -15.35 -20.72
C ILE A 195 15.44 -13.92 -20.37
N THR A 196 14.61 -13.75 -19.34
CA THR A 196 14.06 -12.44 -18.97
C THR A 196 14.34 -12.15 -17.50
N SER A 197 14.74 -10.91 -17.21
CA SER A 197 14.87 -10.46 -15.83
C SER A 197 13.50 -10.11 -15.25
N ILE A 198 13.27 -10.45 -13.98
CA ILE A 198 12.00 -10.14 -13.30
C ILE A 198 11.95 -8.70 -12.80
N THR A 199 13.11 -8.15 -12.43
CA THR A 199 13.24 -6.73 -12.13
C THR A 199 13.75 -6.05 -13.41
N PRO A 200 13.24 -4.87 -13.79
CA PRO A 200 13.83 -4.10 -14.87
C PRO A 200 15.34 -4.02 -14.62
N ILE A 201 16.13 -4.55 -15.55
CA ILE A 201 17.55 -4.26 -15.58
C ILE A 201 17.55 -2.77 -15.91
N ALA A 202 17.97 -1.92 -14.97
CA ALA A 202 18.26 -0.55 -15.34
C ALA A 202 19.25 -0.63 -16.50
N ASP A 203 18.87 -0.08 -17.66
CA ASP A 203 19.65 -0.16 -18.90
C ASP A 203 21.10 0.34 -18.75
N ASP A 204 21.44 0.97 -17.60
CA ASP A 204 22.75 1.51 -17.27
C ASP A 204 23.72 0.60 -16.49
N GLN A 205 23.39 -0.65 -16.13
CA GLN A 205 24.35 -1.53 -15.44
C GLN A 205 24.98 -2.64 -16.29
N ILE A 206 24.89 -2.56 -17.63
CA ILE A 206 25.77 -3.35 -18.50
C ILE A 206 27.19 -2.76 -18.57
N SER A 207 27.38 -1.52 -18.10
CA SER A 207 28.69 -0.89 -17.99
C SER A 207 29.06 -0.65 -16.53
N GLN A 208 29.94 -1.51 -15.99
CA GLN A 208 30.78 -1.34 -14.78
C GLN A 208 30.71 -2.55 -13.83
N THR A 209 31.17 -3.68 -14.33
CA THR A 209 32.08 -4.54 -13.57
C THR A 209 33.22 -4.94 -14.50
N LEU A 210 33.89 -3.92 -15.04
CA LEU A 210 35.28 -4.09 -15.46
C LEU A 210 36.06 -4.27 -14.16
N GLY A 211 36.57 -5.49 -13.97
CA GLY A 211 37.52 -5.76 -12.91
C GLY A 211 38.65 -4.75 -12.99
N SER A 212 38.85 -4.01 -11.92
CA SER A 212 40.11 -3.35 -11.65
C SER A 212 41.16 -4.44 -11.41
N VAL A 213 41.70 -4.98 -12.51
CA VAL A 213 43.03 -5.59 -12.52
C VAL A 213 43.99 -4.42 -12.61
N GLN A 214 44.64 -4.08 -11.50
CA GLN A 214 45.81 -3.21 -11.54
C GLN A 214 47.01 -4.02 -12.06
N PRO A 215 47.80 -3.50 -13.01
CA PRO A 215 49.12 -4.02 -13.31
C PRO A 215 50.17 -3.33 -12.43
N GLY A 216 51.08 -4.10 -11.85
CA GLY A 216 52.23 -3.60 -11.08
C GLY A 216 52.54 -4.49 -9.89
#